data_AF-A0A7N9CG47-F1
#
_entry.id   AF-A0A7N9CG47-F1
#
_cell.length_a   1.000
_cell.length_b   1.000
_cell.length_c   1.000
_cell.angle_alpha   90.00
_cell.angle_beta   90.00
_cell.angle_gamma   90.00
#
_symmetry.space_group_name_H-M   'P 1'
#
loop_
_entity.id
_entity.type
_entity.pdbx_description
1 polymer ?
#
loop_
_entity_poly.entity_id
_entity_poly.type
_entity_poly.pdbx_seq_one_letter_code
_entity_poly.pdbx_strand_id
1 'polypeptide(L)'
;MADHSFSDGVPSDSVEAAKNASNTEKLTDQVMQNPRVLAALQERLDSVPHTPSSYIETLPKAVKRRINALKQLQVRCAHIEAKFYEEVHDLERKYAALYQPLFDKRREFITGDVEPTDAESEWHSENEEEEKLAGDMKNKVVITEKEAATAEEPNPKGIPEFWFTIFRNVDMLSELVQEYDEPILKHLQDIKVKFSDPGQPMSFVLEFHFEPNDYFTNSVLTKTYKMKSEPDKADPFSFEGPEIVDCDGCTIDWKKGKNVTVKTIKKKQKHKGRGTVRTITKQVPNESFFNFFNPLKASGDGESLDEDSEFTLASDFEIGHFFRERIVPRAVLYFTGEAIEDDDNFKYRN
;
A
#
# COMPACT_ATOMS: atom_id res chain seq x y z
N MET A 1 -80.48 44.89 6.40
CA MET A 1 -80.19 44.68 7.83
C MET A 1 -79.79 43.21 7.98
N ALA A 2 -78.59 42.81 8.35
CA ALA A 2 -77.46 43.51 8.95
C ALA A 2 -76.13 42.87 8.52
N ASP A 3 -75.07 43.69 8.51
CA ASP A 3 -73.66 43.30 8.51
C ASP A 3 -73.31 42.38 9.68
N HIS A 4 -72.30 41.52 9.53
CA HIS A 4 -71.21 41.39 10.50
C HIS A 4 -69.98 40.72 9.88
N SER A 5 -68.93 41.51 9.73
CA SER A 5 -67.55 41.16 9.47
C SER A 5 -66.91 40.39 10.64
N PHE A 6 -66.23 39.27 10.38
CA PHE A 6 -65.30 38.64 11.32
C PHE A 6 -63.86 38.87 10.85
N SER A 7 -63.05 39.43 11.76
CA SER A 7 -61.64 39.79 11.60
C SER A 7 -60.74 38.60 11.99
N ASP A 8 -59.82 38.23 11.10
CA ASP A 8 -58.70 37.32 11.41
C ASP A 8 -57.69 38.01 12.34
N GLY A 9 -57.42 37.40 13.49
CA GLY A 9 -56.35 37.79 14.40
C GLY A 9 -55.21 36.77 14.34
N VAL A 10 -54.11 37.15 13.69
CA VAL A 10 -52.84 36.39 13.70
C VAL A 10 -52.11 36.67 15.03
N PRO A 11 -51.44 35.69 15.68
CA PRO A 11 -50.78 35.91 16.97
C PRO A 11 -49.53 36.78 16.83
N SER A 12 -49.38 37.74 17.75
CA SER A 12 -48.32 38.76 17.80
C SER A 12 -46.89 38.21 18.00
N ASP A 13 -46.70 36.96 18.40
CA ASP A 13 -45.39 36.42 18.79
C ASP A 13 -44.46 36.05 17.62
N SER A 14 -45.00 35.77 16.43
CA SER A 14 -44.19 35.34 15.27
C SER A 14 -43.43 36.50 14.62
N VAL A 15 -43.94 37.71 14.75
CA VAL A 15 -43.36 38.93 14.15
C VAL A 15 -42.20 39.46 15.01
N GLU A 16 -42.26 39.25 16.31
CA GLU A 16 -41.24 39.73 17.26
C GLU A 16 -39.98 38.85 17.24
N ALA A 17 -40.14 37.53 17.11
CA ALA A 17 -39.04 36.58 16.90
C ALA A 17 -38.29 36.83 15.57
N ALA A 18 -39.02 37.10 14.49
CA ALA A 18 -38.43 37.40 13.18
C ALA A 18 -37.70 38.77 13.18
N LYS A 19 -38.23 39.77 13.89
CA LYS A 19 -37.57 41.08 14.07
C LYS A 19 -36.29 40.97 14.91
N ASN A 20 -36.28 40.14 15.96
CA ASN A 20 -35.11 39.93 16.80
C ASN A 20 -33.99 39.15 16.08
N ALA A 21 -34.33 38.16 15.24
CA ALA A 21 -33.38 37.46 14.38
C ALA A 21 -32.78 38.40 13.31
N SER A 22 -33.61 39.22 12.65
CA SER A 22 -33.16 40.22 11.67
C SER A 22 -32.26 41.28 12.29
N ASN A 23 -32.56 41.73 13.51
CA ASN A 23 -31.73 42.72 14.21
C ASN A 23 -30.39 42.11 14.68
N THR A 24 -30.36 40.86 15.13
CA THR A 24 -29.12 40.19 15.52
C THR A 24 -28.21 39.91 14.33
N GLU A 25 -28.76 39.54 13.16
CA GLU A 25 -28.00 39.42 11.91
C GLU A 25 -27.42 40.77 11.46
N LYS A 26 -28.23 41.84 11.45
CA LYS A 26 -27.77 43.20 11.13
C LYS A 26 -26.70 43.73 12.09
N LEU A 27 -26.84 43.44 13.39
CA LEU A 27 -25.83 43.76 14.41
C LEU A 27 -24.54 42.97 14.16
N THR A 28 -24.62 41.68 13.82
CA THR A 28 -23.43 40.88 13.51
C THR A 28 -22.73 41.34 12.22
N ASP A 29 -23.48 41.75 11.20
CA ASP A 29 -22.93 42.31 9.96
C ASP A 29 -22.29 43.68 10.19
N GLN A 30 -22.90 44.56 11.00
CA GLN A 30 -22.29 45.83 11.39
C GLN A 30 -21.01 45.66 12.21
N VAL A 31 -20.94 44.63 13.06
CA VAL A 31 -19.77 44.33 13.88
C VAL A 31 -18.63 43.75 13.02
N MET A 32 -18.94 42.95 11.99
CA MET A 32 -17.93 42.44 11.03
C MET A 32 -17.47 43.49 10.00
N GLN A 33 -18.24 44.55 9.76
CA GLN A 33 -17.85 45.66 8.88
C GLN A 33 -17.06 46.76 9.59
N ASN A 34 -16.87 46.68 10.91
CA ASN A 34 -16.13 47.68 11.67
C ASN A 34 -14.62 47.36 11.66
N PRO A 35 -13.78 48.20 11.01
CA PRO A 35 -12.34 47.96 10.88
C PRO A 35 -11.61 47.84 12.22
N ARG A 36 -12.13 48.49 13.26
CA ARG A 36 -11.55 48.42 14.62
C ARG A 36 -11.85 47.09 15.31
N VAL A 37 -13.00 46.48 15.03
CA VAL A 37 -13.36 45.17 15.57
C VAL A 37 -12.56 44.07 14.86
N LEU A 38 -12.38 44.19 13.54
CA LEU A 38 -11.50 43.31 12.77
C LEU A 38 -10.04 43.44 13.22
N ALA A 39 -9.54 44.65 13.46
CA ALA A 39 -8.20 44.88 13.98
C ALA A 39 -8.01 44.31 15.41
N ALA A 40 -9.01 44.46 16.29
CA ALA A 40 -8.96 43.89 17.64
C ALA A 40 -9.08 42.35 17.66
N LEU A 41 -9.78 41.76 16.68
CA LEU A 41 -9.81 40.31 16.45
C LEU A 41 -8.47 39.82 15.90
N GLN A 42 -7.82 40.59 15.02
CA GLN A 42 -6.49 40.31 14.48
C GLN A 42 -5.40 40.39 15.56
N GLU A 43 -5.43 41.42 16.41
CA GLU A 43 -4.49 41.59 17.53
C GLU A 43 -4.65 40.48 18.60
N ARG A 44 -5.87 39.99 18.79
CA ARG A 44 -6.13 38.78 19.61
C ARG A 44 -5.68 37.49 18.95
N LEU A 45 -5.72 37.41 17.62
CA LEU A 45 -5.22 36.27 16.86
C LEU A 45 -3.69 36.18 16.92
N ASP A 46 -3.02 37.33 16.90
CA ASP A 46 -1.56 37.44 16.94
C ASP A 46 -0.98 37.18 18.36
N SER A 47 -1.79 37.24 19.41
CA SER A 47 -1.36 37.11 20.82
C SER A 47 -1.64 35.75 21.48
N VAL A 48 -2.31 34.82 20.79
CA VAL A 48 -2.61 33.47 21.31
C VAL A 48 -1.64 32.46 20.71
N PRO A 49 -0.99 31.58 21.51
CA PRO A 49 -0.09 30.56 20.98
C PRO A 49 -0.83 29.71 19.93
N HIS A 50 -0.24 29.67 18.72
CA HIS A 50 -0.86 29.19 17.49
C HIS A 50 -1.12 27.67 17.49
N THR A 51 -2.10 27.24 18.27
CA THR A 51 -2.79 25.98 18.01
C THR A 51 -4.05 26.30 17.19
N PRO A 52 -4.25 25.68 16.00
CA PRO A 52 -5.38 25.99 15.12
C PRO A 52 -6.76 25.97 15.80
N SER A 53 -6.91 25.15 16.85
CA SER A 53 -8.15 25.04 17.64
C SER A 53 -8.51 26.34 18.38
N SER A 54 -7.52 27.03 18.96
CA SER A 54 -7.79 28.17 19.85
C SER A 54 -8.36 29.37 19.09
N TYR A 55 -7.89 29.62 17.86
CA TYR A 55 -8.45 30.66 17.00
C TYR A 55 -9.89 30.34 16.59
N ILE A 56 -10.15 29.12 16.14
CA ILE A 56 -11.48 28.70 15.68
C ILE A 56 -12.51 28.85 16.80
N GLU A 57 -12.10 28.61 18.05
CA GLU A 57 -12.96 28.80 19.23
C GLU A 57 -13.36 30.26 19.48
N THR A 58 -12.54 31.24 19.07
CA THR A 58 -12.87 32.67 19.20
C THR A 58 -13.85 33.18 18.14
N LEU A 59 -14.08 32.41 17.06
CA LEU A 59 -14.90 32.86 15.94
C LEU A 59 -16.40 33.00 16.30
N PRO A 60 -17.12 33.97 15.68
CA PRO A 60 -18.56 34.12 15.86
C PRO A 60 -19.35 32.85 15.50
N LYS A 61 -20.50 32.63 16.15
CA LYS A 61 -21.39 31.48 15.89
C LYS A 61 -21.75 31.34 14.41
N ALA A 62 -22.02 32.46 13.72
CA ALA A 62 -22.32 32.46 12.29
C ALA A 62 -21.15 31.92 11.45
N VAL A 63 -19.91 32.29 11.79
CA VAL A 63 -18.70 31.81 11.10
C VAL A 63 -18.48 30.33 11.39
N LYS A 64 -18.60 29.89 12.66
CA LYS A 64 -18.52 28.46 13.03
C LYS A 64 -19.55 27.60 12.29
N ARG A 65 -20.78 28.08 12.11
CA ARG A 65 -21.81 27.40 11.31
C ARG A 65 -21.38 27.24 9.85
N ARG A 66 -20.78 28.27 9.24
CA ARG A 66 -20.24 28.20 7.88
C ARG A 66 -19.10 27.18 7.79
N ILE A 67 -18.17 27.18 8.75
CA ILE A 67 -17.07 26.19 8.81
C ILE A 67 -17.61 24.76 8.92
N ASN A 68 -18.60 24.51 9.79
CA ASN A 68 -19.23 23.19 9.90
C ASN A 68 -19.96 22.78 8.62
N ALA A 69 -20.58 23.72 7.90
CA ALA A 69 -21.16 23.44 6.59
C ALA A 69 -20.07 23.08 5.55
N LEU A 70 -18.91 23.76 5.56
CA LEU A 70 -17.77 23.41 4.71
C LEU A 70 -17.25 22.00 5.04
N LYS A 71 -17.15 21.63 6.32
CA LYS A 71 -16.79 20.26 6.73
C LYS A 71 -17.78 19.22 6.20
N GLN A 72 -19.08 19.49 6.21
CA GLN A 72 -20.07 18.59 5.59
C GLN A 72 -19.90 18.46 4.08
N LEU A 73 -19.53 19.54 3.38
CA LEU A 73 -19.20 19.47 1.96
C LEU A 73 -17.94 18.63 1.73
N GLN A 74 -16.92 18.77 2.56
CA GLN A 74 -15.69 17.97 2.48
C GLN A 74 -15.97 16.47 2.65
N VAL A 75 -16.85 16.08 3.58
CA VAL A 75 -17.28 14.69 3.71
C VAL A 75 -17.94 14.18 2.42
N ARG A 76 -18.75 15.01 1.75
CA ARG A 76 -19.35 14.63 0.45
C ARG A 76 -18.29 14.48 -0.64
N CYS A 77 -17.24 15.31 -0.64
CA CYS A 77 -16.10 15.15 -1.54
C CYS A 77 -15.43 13.79 -1.33
N ALA A 78 -15.13 13.40 -0.09
CA ALA A 78 -14.54 12.10 0.23
C ALA A 78 -15.39 10.92 -0.28
N HIS A 79 -16.72 11.01 -0.21
CA HIS A 79 -17.61 9.97 -0.77
C HIS A 79 -17.61 9.93 -2.30
N ILE A 80 -17.32 11.04 -2.98
CA ILE A 80 -17.17 11.08 -4.44
C ILE A 80 -15.80 10.50 -4.81
N GLU A 81 -14.74 10.86 -4.09
CA GLU A 81 -13.39 10.32 -4.25
C GLU A 81 -13.37 8.81 -4.03
N ALA A 82 -14.08 8.30 -3.02
CA ALA A 82 -14.29 6.87 -2.81
C ALA A 82 -14.81 6.13 -4.06
N LYS A 83 -15.85 6.69 -4.71
CA LYS A 83 -16.40 6.12 -5.95
C LYS A 83 -15.42 6.20 -7.12
N PHE A 84 -14.67 7.30 -7.21
CA PHE A 84 -13.61 7.42 -8.21
C PHE A 84 -12.59 6.29 -8.06
N TYR A 85 -12.17 5.99 -6.84
CA TYR A 85 -11.23 4.90 -6.60
C TYR A 85 -11.81 3.49 -6.81
N GLU A 86 -13.11 3.29 -6.56
CA GLU A 86 -13.80 2.06 -6.98
C GLU A 86 -13.73 1.88 -8.52
N GLU A 87 -13.97 2.95 -9.28
CA GLU A 87 -13.87 2.92 -10.75
C GLU A 87 -12.41 2.73 -11.23
N VAL A 88 -11.44 3.34 -10.54
CA VAL A 88 -10.00 3.11 -10.79
C VAL A 88 -9.66 1.64 -10.57
N HIS A 89 -10.14 1.03 -9.49
CA HIS A 89 -9.88 -0.38 -9.24
C HIS A 89 -10.48 -1.29 -10.32
N ASP A 90 -11.68 -1.00 -10.81
CA ASP A 90 -12.27 -1.69 -11.95
C ASP A 90 -11.44 -1.54 -13.23
N LEU A 91 -10.85 -0.36 -13.43
CA LEU A 91 -9.93 -0.08 -14.52
C LEU A 91 -8.63 -0.87 -14.38
N GLU A 92 -8.04 -0.93 -13.18
CA GLU A 92 -6.86 -1.75 -12.88
C GLU A 92 -7.10 -3.21 -13.25
N ARG A 93 -8.26 -3.78 -12.87
CA ARG A 93 -8.62 -5.17 -13.23
C ARG A 93 -8.67 -5.37 -14.73
N LYS A 94 -9.27 -4.42 -15.46
CA LYS A 94 -9.34 -4.48 -16.93
C LYS A 94 -7.94 -4.50 -17.55
N TYR A 95 -7.03 -3.63 -17.11
CA TYR A 95 -5.67 -3.56 -17.66
C TYR A 95 -4.78 -4.70 -17.18
N ALA A 96 -4.99 -5.23 -15.97
CA ALA A 96 -4.31 -6.44 -15.50
C ALA A 96 -4.52 -7.62 -16.46
N ALA A 97 -5.75 -7.79 -16.98
CA ALA A 97 -6.04 -8.81 -17.99
C ALA A 97 -5.28 -8.59 -19.31
N LEU A 98 -4.97 -7.33 -19.68
CA LEU A 98 -4.17 -7.01 -20.87
C LEU A 98 -2.68 -7.24 -20.65
N TYR A 99 -2.18 -7.04 -19.42
CA TYR A 99 -0.79 -7.34 -19.07
C TYR A 99 -0.53 -8.83 -18.86
N GLN A 100 -1.54 -9.61 -18.49
CA GLN A 100 -1.38 -11.03 -18.14
C GLN A 100 -0.65 -11.85 -19.24
N PRO A 101 -0.99 -11.75 -20.54
CA PRO A 101 -0.26 -12.47 -21.58
C PRO A 101 1.21 -12.07 -21.69
N LEU A 102 1.55 -10.80 -21.41
CA LEU A 102 2.93 -10.32 -21.41
C LEU A 102 3.70 -10.89 -20.22
N PHE A 103 3.07 -10.97 -19.04
CA PHE A 103 3.68 -11.56 -17.85
C PHE A 103 3.80 -13.08 -17.95
N ASP A 104 2.85 -13.77 -18.57
CA ASP A 104 2.95 -15.19 -18.85
C ASP A 104 4.10 -15.49 -19.82
N LYS A 105 4.25 -14.68 -20.88
CA LYS A 105 5.39 -14.78 -21.79
C LYS A 105 6.73 -14.46 -21.11
N ARG A 106 6.77 -13.44 -20.25
CA ARG A 106 7.95 -13.14 -19.42
C ARG A 106 8.33 -14.36 -18.57
N ARG A 107 7.35 -15.03 -17.95
CA ARG A 107 7.60 -16.24 -17.17
C ARG A 107 8.20 -17.34 -18.06
N GLU A 108 7.67 -17.56 -19.26
CA GLU A 108 8.20 -18.57 -20.20
C GLU A 108 9.67 -18.33 -20.56
N PHE A 109 10.08 -17.07 -20.74
CA PHE A 109 11.48 -16.69 -20.94
C PHE A 109 12.32 -16.91 -19.68
N ILE A 110 11.82 -16.52 -18.51
CA ILE A 110 12.53 -16.71 -17.22
C ILE A 110 12.75 -18.21 -16.94
N THR A 111 11.77 -19.07 -17.19
CA THR A 111 11.89 -20.52 -16.95
C THR A 111 12.60 -21.28 -18.08
N GLY A 112 12.84 -20.63 -19.22
CA GLY A 112 13.41 -21.23 -20.43
C GLY A 112 12.50 -22.26 -21.06
N ASP A 113 11.17 -22.09 -20.93
CA ASP A 113 10.19 -22.94 -21.60
C ASP A 113 9.99 -22.52 -23.07
N VAL A 114 10.30 -21.26 -23.39
CA VAL A 114 10.33 -20.69 -24.74
C VAL A 114 11.61 -19.85 -24.87
N GLU A 115 12.31 -19.98 -25.99
CA GLU A 115 13.44 -19.09 -26.33
C GLU A 115 12.92 -17.86 -27.09
N PRO A 116 13.45 -16.65 -26.81
CA PRO A 116 13.07 -15.44 -27.54
C PRO A 116 13.55 -15.52 -28.99
N THR A 117 12.78 -14.92 -29.90
CA THR A 117 13.21 -14.73 -31.29
C THR A 117 14.16 -13.55 -31.41
N ASP A 118 14.99 -13.51 -32.47
CA ASP A 118 15.94 -12.41 -32.72
C ASP A 118 15.24 -11.03 -32.65
N ALA A 119 14.06 -10.91 -33.26
CA ALA A 119 13.27 -9.69 -33.25
C ALA A 119 12.74 -9.28 -31.86
N GLU A 120 12.58 -10.23 -30.93
CA GLU A 120 12.16 -9.96 -29.55
C GLU A 120 13.34 -9.59 -28.64
N SER A 121 14.55 -10.01 -29.02
CA SER A 121 15.81 -9.70 -28.33
C SER A 121 16.40 -8.35 -28.77
N GLU A 122 15.99 -7.84 -29.94
CA GLU A 122 16.38 -6.52 -30.42
C GLU A 122 15.50 -5.42 -29.80
N TRP A 123 16.09 -4.60 -28.93
CA TRP A 123 15.44 -3.38 -28.44
C TRP A 123 15.66 -2.22 -29.41
N HIS A 124 14.63 -1.88 -30.19
CA HIS A 124 14.61 -0.66 -31.01
C HIS A 124 13.94 0.46 -30.22
N SER A 125 14.71 1.40 -29.66
CA SER A 125 14.07 2.62 -29.14
C SER A 125 13.67 3.51 -30.31
N GLU A 126 12.41 3.97 -30.34
CA GLU A 126 11.91 4.93 -31.35
C GLU A 126 12.75 6.22 -31.45
N ASN A 127 13.64 6.46 -30.49
CA ASN A 127 14.57 7.58 -30.39
C ASN A 127 16.01 7.28 -30.84
N GLU A 128 16.32 6.15 -31.48
CA GLU A 128 17.70 5.85 -31.90
C GLU A 128 18.34 6.91 -32.82
N GLU A 129 17.52 7.71 -33.54
CA GLU A 129 18.01 8.85 -34.32
C GLU A 129 18.21 10.13 -33.47
N GLU A 130 17.46 10.33 -32.38
CA GLU A 130 17.63 11.46 -31.44
C GLU A 130 18.73 11.20 -30.39
N GLU A 131 18.88 9.96 -29.93
CA GLU A 131 19.89 9.55 -28.92
C GLU A 131 21.30 9.51 -29.53
N LYS A 132 21.43 9.30 -30.85
CA LYS A 132 22.70 9.54 -31.57
C LYS A 132 23.10 11.02 -31.63
N LEU A 133 22.16 11.95 -31.40
CA LEU A 133 22.38 13.40 -31.44
C LEU A 133 22.56 14.01 -30.03
N ALA A 134 21.95 13.41 -29.01
CA ALA A 134 22.16 13.74 -27.61
C ALA A 134 23.15 12.74 -27.00
N GLY A 135 24.44 13.10 -26.97
CA GLY A 135 25.52 12.29 -26.39
C GLY A 135 25.45 12.11 -24.87
N ASP A 136 24.29 11.70 -24.33
CA ASP A 136 24.10 11.34 -22.94
C ASP A 136 24.19 9.83 -22.78
N MET A 137 25.33 9.42 -22.21
CA MET A 137 25.63 8.10 -21.73
C MET A 137 24.75 7.77 -20.52
N LYS A 138 23.46 7.53 -20.74
CA LYS A 138 22.66 6.76 -19.78
C LYS A 138 23.18 5.32 -19.85
N ASN A 139 23.59 4.77 -18.71
CA ASN A 139 23.96 3.36 -18.54
C ASN A 139 22.75 2.46 -18.85
N LYS A 140 22.36 2.38 -20.12
CA LYS A 140 21.49 1.33 -20.63
C LYS A 140 22.41 0.12 -20.73
N VAL A 141 22.14 -0.92 -19.95
CA VAL A 141 22.88 -2.18 -20.09
C VAL A 141 22.48 -2.76 -21.45
N VAL A 142 23.15 -2.33 -22.51
CA VAL A 142 23.10 -3.02 -23.79
C VAL A 142 23.87 -4.31 -23.54
N ILE A 143 23.13 -5.41 -23.38
CA ILE A 143 23.69 -6.77 -23.36
C ILE A 143 24.25 -7.00 -24.76
N THR A 144 25.46 -6.50 -25.00
CA THR A 144 26.20 -6.73 -26.24
C THR A 144 26.83 -8.09 -26.11
N GLU A 145 26.46 -9.00 -27.01
CA GLU A 145 27.20 -10.23 -27.24
C GLU A 145 28.64 -9.86 -27.59
N LYS A 146 29.54 -9.89 -26.61
CA LYS A 146 30.97 -9.93 -26.93
C LYS A 146 31.22 -11.31 -27.51
N GLU A 147 31.35 -11.38 -28.83
CA GLU A 147 31.98 -12.50 -29.52
C GLU A 147 33.40 -12.70 -28.95
N ALA A 148 33.50 -13.49 -27.88
CA ALA A 148 34.74 -14.05 -27.39
C ALA A 148 34.73 -15.53 -27.75
N ALA A 149 35.49 -15.86 -28.79
CA ALA A 149 35.64 -17.22 -29.29
C ALA A 149 36.12 -18.20 -28.20
N THR A 150 35.54 -19.41 -28.24
CA THR A 150 36.06 -20.69 -27.72
C THR A 150 36.09 -20.89 -26.19
N ALA A 151 34.92 -21.18 -25.63
CA ALA A 151 34.68 -22.25 -24.65
C ALA A 151 33.25 -22.74 -24.89
N GLU A 152 32.92 -24.02 -24.64
CA GLU A 152 31.51 -24.43 -24.53
C GLU A 152 30.90 -23.64 -23.38
N GLU A 153 30.28 -22.50 -23.69
CA GLU A 153 29.58 -21.73 -22.68
C GLU A 153 28.43 -22.61 -22.16
N PRO A 154 28.26 -22.69 -20.83
CA PRO A 154 27.06 -23.30 -20.31
C PRO A 154 25.87 -22.59 -20.95
N ASN A 155 24.96 -23.35 -21.55
CA ASN A 155 23.67 -22.84 -22.01
C ASN A 155 22.66 -23.05 -20.86
N PRO A 156 22.58 -22.14 -19.88
CA PRO A 156 21.64 -22.29 -18.77
C PRO A 156 20.21 -22.24 -19.30
N LYS A 157 19.34 -23.09 -18.75
CA LYS A 157 17.91 -23.02 -19.08
C LYS A 157 17.31 -21.75 -18.46
N GLY A 158 16.73 -20.89 -19.30
CA GLY A 158 16.05 -19.67 -18.87
C GLY A 158 16.98 -18.64 -18.25
N ILE A 159 16.47 -17.87 -17.28
CA ILE A 159 17.23 -16.86 -16.53
C ILE A 159 17.33 -17.33 -15.06
N PRO A 160 18.44 -17.99 -14.68
CA PRO A 160 18.61 -18.51 -13.33
C PRO A 160 18.44 -17.44 -12.27
N GLU A 161 17.79 -17.80 -11.17
CA GLU A 161 17.68 -16.97 -9.96
C GLU A 161 17.00 -15.60 -10.21
N PHE A 162 16.26 -15.40 -11.30
CA PHE A 162 15.68 -14.10 -11.68
C PHE A 162 14.99 -13.36 -10.53
N TRP A 163 14.00 -13.99 -9.89
CA TRP A 163 13.29 -13.36 -8.77
C TRP A 163 14.17 -13.24 -7.54
N PHE A 164 15.01 -14.24 -7.24
CA PHE A 164 15.93 -14.16 -6.11
C PHE A 164 16.91 -12.99 -6.24
N THR A 165 17.41 -12.72 -7.45
CA THR A 165 18.23 -11.54 -7.73
C THR A 165 17.48 -10.25 -7.45
N ILE A 166 16.18 -10.16 -7.81
CA ILE A 166 15.33 -9.01 -7.44
C ILE A 166 15.24 -8.86 -5.92
N PHE A 167 15.03 -9.96 -5.17
CA PHE A 167 15.03 -9.93 -3.70
C PHE A 167 16.34 -9.41 -3.11
N ARG A 168 17.48 -9.67 -3.75
CA ARG A 168 18.79 -9.16 -3.32
C ARG A 168 19.03 -7.71 -3.71
N ASN A 169 18.53 -7.30 -4.87
CA ASN A 169 18.75 -5.97 -5.43
C ASN A 169 17.90 -4.88 -4.76
N VAL A 170 16.77 -5.26 -4.17
CA VAL A 170 15.87 -4.32 -3.51
C VAL A 170 16.11 -4.34 -2.02
N ASP A 171 16.58 -3.22 -1.46
CA ASP A 171 16.92 -3.09 -0.05
C ASP A 171 15.82 -3.60 0.90
N MET A 172 14.59 -3.08 0.73
CA MET A 172 13.43 -3.49 1.53
C MET A 172 13.17 -5.00 1.50
N LEU A 173 13.39 -5.69 0.37
CA LEU A 173 13.21 -7.14 0.28
C LEU A 173 14.41 -7.89 0.82
N SER A 174 15.62 -7.36 0.61
CA SER A 174 16.87 -7.98 1.05
C SER A 174 16.95 -8.08 2.58
N GLU A 175 16.43 -7.08 3.29
CA GLU A 175 16.36 -7.05 4.76
C GLU A 175 15.47 -8.16 5.35
N LEU A 176 14.47 -8.63 4.59
CA LEU A 176 13.57 -9.71 5.00
C LEU A 176 14.18 -11.10 4.80
N VAL A 177 15.14 -11.22 3.89
CA VAL A 177 15.69 -12.50 3.44
C VAL A 177 16.88 -12.90 4.31
N GLN A 178 16.83 -14.10 4.89
CA GLN A 178 17.93 -14.68 5.64
C GLN A 178 18.72 -15.67 4.77
N GLU A 179 19.97 -15.99 5.16
CA GLU A 179 20.86 -16.89 4.39
C GLU A 179 20.22 -18.26 4.06
N TYR A 180 19.38 -18.79 4.95
CA TYR A 180 18.67 -20.06 4.75
C TYR A 180 17.40 -19.96 3.91
N ASP A 181 16.89 -18.75 3.66
CA ASP A 181 15.76 -18.50 2.76
C ASP A 181 16.21 -18.49 1.30
N GLU A 182 17.45 -18.03 1.03
CA GLU A 182 18.03 -17.94 -0.31
C GLU A 182 17.87 -19.21 -1.16
N PRO A 183 18.28 -20.42 -0.71
CA PRO A 183 18.16 -21.61 -1.54
C PRO A 183 16.70 -22.01 -1.81
N ILE A 184 15.74 -21.51 -1.02
CA ILE A 184 14.32 -21.72 -1.26
C ILE A 184 13.81 -20.73 -2.30
N LEU A 185 14.20 -19.46 -2.20
CA LEU A 185 13.84 -18.40 -3.15
C LEU A 185 14.42 -18.64 -4.55
N LYS A 186 15.51 -19.38 -4.68
CA LYS A 186 16.04 -19.82 -5.99
C LYS A 186 15.08 -20.72 -6.78
N HIS A 187 14.12 -21.34 -6.11
CA HIS A 187 13.06 -22.14 -6.75
C HIS A 187 11.83 -21.31 -7.17
N LEU A 188 11.83 -19.99 -6.92
CA LEU A 188 10.73 -19.09 -7.27
C LEU A 188 10.76 -18.80 -8.78
N GLN A 189 9.72 -19.23 -9.50
CA GLN A 189 9.60 -19.08 -10.95
C GLN A 189 8.82 -17.81 -11.35
N ASP A 190 7.82 -17.43 -10.57
CA ASP A 190 6.97 -16.28 -10.90
C ASP A 190 6.32 -15.64 -9.68
N ILE A 191 6.03 -14.34 -9.78
CA ILE A 191 5.19 -13.61 -8.83
C ILE A 191 4.06 -12.95 -9.60
N LYS A 192 2.82 -13.31 -9.29
CA LYS A 192 1.62 -12.76 -9.93
C LYS A 192 0.81 -11.91 -8.96
N VAL A 193 0.11 -10.92 -9.49
CA VAL A 193 -0.90 -10.13 -8.78
C VAL A 193 -2.26 -10.49 -9.36
N LYS A 194 -3.19 -10.95 -8.53
CA LYS A 194 -4.58 -11.20 -8.91
C LYS A 194 -5.51 -10.30 -8.12
N PHE A 195 -6.32 -9.53 -8.81
CA PHE A 195 -7.34 -8.70 -8.18
C PHE A 195 -8.61 -9.53 -7.93
N SER A 196 -9.40 -9.10 -6.94
CA SER A 196 -10.74 -9.66 -6.67
C SER A 196 -11.66 -9.60 -7.89
N ASP A 197 -12.55 -10.58 -8.01
CA ASP A 197 -13.53 -10.58 -9.11
C ASP A 197 -14.51 -9.39 -9.02
N PRO A 198 -15.09 -8.94 -10.16
CA PRO A 198 -16.12 -7.91 -10.14
C PRO A 198 -17.27 -8.22 -9.18
N GLY A 199 -17.60 -7.26 -8.31
CA GLY A 199 -18.65 -7.40 -7.30
C GLY A 199 -18.22 -8.08 -5.99
N GLN A 200 -16.97 -8.51 -5.87
CA GLN A 200 -16.38 -8.91 -4.58
C GLN A 200 -15.72 -7.71 -3.88
N PRO A 201 -15.51 -7.78 -2.55
CA PRO A 201 -14.75 -6.76 -1.83
C PRO A 201 -13.36 -6.56 -2.44
N MET A 202 -12.94 -5.30 -2.54
CA MET A 202 -11.64 -4.92 -3.11
C MET A 202 -10.52 -5.67 -2.40
N SER A 203 -9.78 -6.47 -3.14
CA SER A 203 -8.60 -7.14 -2.63
C SER A 203 -7.66 -7.49 -3.77
N PHE A 204 -6.41 -7.79 -3.43
CA PHE A 204 -5.48 -8.41 -4.35
C PHE A 204 -4.70 -9.53 -3.65
N VAL A 205 -4.28 -10.52 -4.43
CA VAL A 205 -3.52 -11.67 -4.00
C VAL A 205 -2.18 -11.67 -4.73
N LEU A 206 -1.09 -11.70 -3.96
CA LEU A 206 0.22 -12.03 -4.46
C LEU A 206 0.35 -13.55 -4.49
N GLU A 207 0.66 -14.12 -5.64
CA GLU A 207 0.93 -15.54 -5.82
C GLU A 207 2.41 -15.76 -6.15
N PHE A 208 3.11 -16.48 -5.29
CA PHE A 208 4.51 -16.85 -5.47
C PHE A 208 4.57 -18.30 -5.96
N HIS A 209 4.93 -18.48 -7.23
CA HIS A 209 4.92 -19.78 -7.92
C HIS A 209 6.29 -20.44 -7.81
N PHE A 210 6.37 -21.57 -7.13
CA PHE A 210 7.60 -22.33 -6.94
C PHE A 210 7.60 -23.59 -7.80
N GLU A 211 8.78 -23.94 -8.30
CA GLU A 211 8.99 -25.26 -8.85
C GLU A 211 9.03 -26.34 -7.75
N PRO A 212 8.86 -27.63 -8.10
CA PRO A 212 9.04 -28.72 -7.14
C PRO A 212 10.41 -28.63 -6.47
N ASN A 213 10.41 -28.43 -5.15
CA ASN A 213 11.61 -28.19 -4.36
C ASN A 213 11.67 -29.10 -3.12
N ASP A 214 12.80 -29.08 -2.40
CA ASP A 214 13.05 -29.93 -1.24
C ASP A 214 12.53 -29.38 0.10
N TYR A 215 11.85 -28.24 0.10
CA TYR A 215 11.52 -27.49 1.32
C TYR A 215 10.05 -27.63 1.71
N PHE A 216 9.13 -27.48 0.76
CA PHE A 216 7.69 -27.63 0.98
C PHE A 216 7.01 -28.28 -0.23
N THR A 217 5.73 -28.63 -0.10
CA THR A 217 4.96 -29.27 -1.18
C THR A 217 4.08 -28.31 -1.98
N ASN A 218 3.86 -27.09 -1.49
CA ASN A 218 3.08 -26.07 -2.17
C ASN A 218 3.76 -25.69 -3.49
N SER A 219 2.99 -25.66 -4.58
CA SER A 219 3.43 -25.06 -5.84
C SER A 219 3.23 -23.54 -5.87
N VAL A 220 2.29 -23.03 -5.05
CA VAL A 220 1.99 -21.60 -4.95
C VAL A 220 1.82 -21.22 -3.50
N LEU A 221 2.53 -20.19 -3.06
CA LEU A 221 2.29 -19.51 -1.78
C LEU A 221 1.53 -18.22 -2.05
N THR A 222 0.51 -17.92 -1.25
CA THR A 222 -0.39 -16.79 -1.48
C THR A 222 -0.39 -15.83 -0.31
N LYS A 223 -0.38 -14.53 -0.60
CA LYS A 223 -0.61 -13.45 0.35
C LYS A 223 -1.75 -12.57 -0.16
N THR A 224 -2.81 -12.47 0.61
CA THR A 224 -4.03 -11.72 0.26
C THR A 224 -4.07 -10.43 1.05
N TYR A 225 -4.35 -9.32 0.39
CA TYR A 225 -4.56 -8.01 0.99
C TYR A 225 -5.99 -7.55 0.72
N LYS A 226 -6.74 -7.30 1.78
CA LYS A 226 -8.09 -6.74 1.70
C LYS A 226 -7.98 -5.23 1.77
N MET A 227 -8.72 -4.54 0.92
CA MET A 227 -8.71 -3.10 0.81
C MET A 227 -10.09 -2.53 1.05
N LYS A 228 -10.15 -1.29 1.54
CA LYS A 228 -11.38 -0.49 1.55
C LYS A 228 -11.14 0.83 0.85
N SER A 229 -12.17 1.34 0.19
CA SER A 229 -12.18 2.66 -0.44
C SER A 229 -13.27 3.56 0.15
N GLU A 230 -13.91 3.16 1.25
CA GLU A 230 -14.95 3.94 1.93
C GLU A 230 -14.34 4.85 3.01
N PRO A 231 -14.77 6.12 3.12
CA PRO A 231 -14.34 6.99 4.21
C PRO A 231 -14.79 6.45 5.57
N ASP A 232 -13.94 6.58 6.58
CA ASP A 232 -14.29 6.14 7.94
C ASP A 232 -15.46 6.99 8.51
N LYS A 233 -16.39 6.34 9.23
CA LYS A 233 -17.57 7.03 9.78
C LYS A 233 -17.25 7.91 10.97
N ALA A 234 -16.27 7.51 11.78
CA ALA A 234 -15.79 8.25 12.94
C ALA A 234 -14.77 9.33 12.53
N ASP A 235 -13.97 9.07 11.50
CA ASP A 235 -13.01 10.04 10.96
C ASP A 235 -13.01 10.11 9.41
N PRO A 236 -14.03 10.72 8.80
CA PRO A 236 -14.14 10.78 7.34
C PRO A 236 -13.09 11.68 6.66
N PHE A 237 -12.32 12.45 7.44
CA PHE A 237 -11.31 13.38 6.92
C PHE A 237 -9.93 12.74 6.79
N SER A 238 -9.72 11.53 7.33
CA SER A 238 -8.50 10.74 7.14
C SER A 238 -8.51 9.93 5.85
N PHE A 239 -9.59 9.99 5.05
CA PHE A 239 -9.66 9.29 3.78
C PHE A 239 -8.68 9.89 2.76
N GLU A 240 -7.67 9.12 2.39
CA GLU A 240 -6.65 9.49 1.39
C GLU A 240 -6.68 8.59 0.13
N GLY A 241 -7.66 7.69 0.04
CA GLY A 241 -7.81 6.72 -1.03
C GLY A 241 -7.96 5.29 -0.51
N PRO A 242 -7.82 4.29 -1.39
CA PRO A 242 -7.90 2.89 -1.01
C PRO A 242 -6.74 2.51 -0.10
N GLU A 243 -7.06 1.92 1.06
CA GLU A 243 -6.06 1.44 1.99
C GLU A 243 -6.22 -0.06 2.25
N ILE A 244 -5.10 -0.74 2.49
CA ILE A 244 -5.10 -2.11 2.98
C ILE A 244 -5.57 -2.08 4.43
N VAL A 245 -6.58 -2.89 4.73
CA VAL A 245 -7.19 -2.97 6.07
C VAL A 245 -6.87 -4.26 6.80
N ASP A 246 -6.51 -5.30 6.05
CA ASP A 246 -6.30 -6.62 6.58
C ASP A 246 -5.49 -7.45 5.57
N CYS A 247 -4.80 -8.46 6.06
CA CYS A 247 -4.08 -9.38 5.21
C CYS A 247 -4.15 -10.82 5.73
N ASP A 248 -4.21 -11.77 4.80
CA ASP A 248 -4.22 -13.19 5.08
C ASP A 248 -3.07 -13.85 4.30
N GLY A 249 -2.29 -14.67 5.00
CA GLY A 249 -1.26 -15.50 4.37
C GLY A 249 -1.77 -16.90 4.01
N CYS A 250 -0.85 -17.83 3.80
CA CYS A 250 -1.17 -19.23 3.54
C CYS A 250 -0.33 -20.16 4.41
N THR A 251 -0.87 -21.34 4.72
CA THR A 251 -0.08 -22.38 5.40
C THR A 251 0.96 -22.94 4.45
N ILE A 252 2.23 -22.93 4.87
CA ILE A 252 3.33 -23.57 4.14
C ILE A 252 3.47 -25.01 4.62
N ASP A 253 3.32 -25.97 3.71
CA ASP A 253 3.42 -27.41 3.95
C ASP A 253 4.88 -27.85 3.93
N TRP A 254 5.62 -27.43 4.95
CA TRP A 254 7.04 -27.74 5.12
C TRP A 254 7.30 -29.25 5.16
N LYS A 255 8.26 -29.70 4.35
CA LYS A 255 8.82 -31.04 4.45
C LYS A 255 9.57 -31.20 5.77
N LYS A 256 9.73 -32.45 6.20
CA LYS A 256 10.30 -32.80 7.51
C LYS A 256 11.68 -32.16 7.71
N GLY A 257 11.80 -31.29 8.72
CA GLY A 257 13.07 -30.64 9.10
C GLY A 257 13.51 -29.50 8.18
N LYS A 258 12.63 -29.03 7.30
CA LYS A 258 12.92 -27.97 6.33
C LYS A 258 12.24 -26.63 6.65
N ASN A 259 11.46 -26.58 7.73
CA ASN A 259 10.84 -25.36 8.19
C ASN A 259 11.89 -24.38 8.73
N VAL A 260 12.15 -23.32 7.97
CA VAL A 260 13.11 -22.25 8.30
C VAL A 260 12.52 -21.18 9.23
N THR A 261 11.20 -21.10 9.37
CA THR A 261 10.52 -20.14 10.24
C THR A 261 10.57 -20.53 11.72
N VAL A 262 11.15 -21.69 12.05
CA VAL A 262 11.32 -22.16 13.42
C VAL A 262 12.72 -22.70 13.70
N LYS A 263 13.28 -22.32 14.85
CA LYS A 263 14.52 -22.89 15.40
C LYS A 263 14.19 -23.99 16.40
N THR A 264 14.87 -25.12 16.28
CA THR A 264 14.64 -26.29 17.14
C THR A 264 15.64 -26.32 18.30
N ILE A 265 15.18 -26.06 19.53
CA ILE A 265 16.00 -26.05 20.74
C ILE A 265 15.80 -27.36 21.53
N LYS A 266 16.90 -28.09 21.78
CA LYS A 266 16.89 -29.30 22.60
C LYS A 266 17.15 -28.95 24.07
N LYS A 267 16.15 -29.08 24.93
CA LYS A 267 16.28 -28.87 26.38
C LYS A 267 16.32 -30.21 27.11
N LYS A 268 17.41 -30.48 27.83
CA LYS A 268 17.52 -31.66 28.69
C LYS A 268 16.73 -31.42 29.98
N GLN A 269 15.69 -32.21 30.22
CA GLN A 269 14.90 -32.17 31.44
C GLN A 269 15.24 -33.40 32.30
N LYS A 270 15.72 -33.16 33.52
CA LYS A 270 15.97 -34.21 34.51
C LYS A 270 14.73 -34.38 35.38
N HIS A 271 14.21 -35.59 35.47
CA HIS A 271 13.06 -35.88 36.34
C HIS A 271 13.48 -35.77 37.81
N LYS A 272 12.78 -34.93 38.59
CA LYS A 272 12.97 -34.87 40.06
C LYS A 272 12.46 -36.18 40.65
N GLY A 273 13.35 -37.02 41.18
CA GLY A 273 13.03 -38.32 41.80
C GLY A 273 13.66 -39.55 41.13
N ARG A 274 13.61 -39.69 39.79
CA ARG A 274 14.08 -40.90 39.08
C ARG A 274 15.47 -40.77 38.45
N GLY A 275 16.06 -39.58 38.45
CA GLY A 275 17.39 -39.31 37.89
C GLY A 275 17.48 -39.37 36.35
N THR A 276 16.47 -39.92 35.66
CA THR A 276 16.41 -40.05 34.21
C THR A 276 16.35 -38.69 33.52
N VAL A 277 17.19 -38.50 32.50
CA VAL A 277 17.26 -37.30 31.67
C VAL A 277 16.51 -37.57 30.37
N ARG A 278 15.45 -36.81 30.10
CA ARG A 278 14.76 -36.80 28.81
C ARG A 278 15.12 -35.55 28.03
N THR A 279 15.38 -35.66 26.73
CA THR A 279 15.59 -34.49 25.86
C THR A 279 14.25 -34.10 25.28
N ILE A 280 13.76 -32.91 25.63
CA ILE A 280 12.56 -32.32 25.01
C ILE A 280 13.01 -31.37 23.92
N THR A 281 12.42 -31.53 22.75
CA THR A 281 12.62 -30.64 21.62
C THR A 281 11.53 -29.58 21.66
N LYS A 282 11.90 -28.30 21.78
CA LYS A 282 10.98 -27.15 21.70
C LYS A 282 11.30 -26.37 20.43
N GLN A 283 10.27 -26.04 19.64
CA GLN A 283 10.40 -25.11 18.51
C GLN A 283 10.14 -23.69 19.02
N VAL A 284 10.95 -22.74 18.55
CA VAL A 284 10.77 -21.31 18.78
C VAL A 284 10.72 -20.60 17.42
N PRO A 285 9.98 -19.48 17.29
CA PRO A 285 9.99 -18.68 16.07
C PRO A 285 11.41 -18.28 15.67
N ASN A 286 11.61 -18.19 14.36
CA ASN A 286 12.84 -17.76 13.73
C ASN A 286 12.52 -16.73 12.65
N GLU A 287 13.34 -15.68 12.56
CA GLU A 287 13.23 -14.70 11.47
C GLU A 287 13.43 -15.40 10.12
N SER A 288 12.64 -15.05 9.14
CA SER A 288 12.64 -15.67 7.81
C SER A 288 11.68 -14.87 6.95
N PHE A 289 12.03 -14.69 5.68
CA PHE A 289 11.11 -14.12 4.70
C PHE A 289 9.77 -14.88 4.67
N PHE A 290 9.79 -16.20 4.88
CA PHE A 290 8.57 -17.02 4.83
C PHE A 290 7.57 -16.74 5.97
N ASN A 291 7.93 -15.94 6.98
CA ASN A 291 6.97 -15.38 7.92
C ASN A 291 5.99 -14.40 7.26
N PHE A 292 6.34 -13.84 6.09
CA PHE A 292 5.45 -13.02 5.26
C PHE A 292 4.13 -13.73 4.91
N PHE A 293 4.13 -15.07 4.81
CA PHE A 293 2.93 -15.87 4.56
C PHE A 293 2.17 -16.26 5.84
N ASN A 294 2.61 -15.80 7.01
CA ASN A 294 1.92 -15.97 8.28
C ASN A 294 1.84 -14.61 8.99
N PRO A 295 1.09 -13.65 8.41
CA PRO A 295 1.04 -12.29 8.91
C PRO A 295 0.43 -12.24 10.32
N LEU A 296 0.79 -11.18 11.06
CA LEU A 296 0.08 -10.82 12.26
C LEU A 296 -1.37 -10.48 11.88
N LYS A 297 -2.33 -11.09 12.57
CA LYS A 297 -3.73 -10.72 12.39
C LYS A 297 -3.97 -9.42 13.14
N ALA A 298 -4.57 -8.44 12.47
CA ALA A 298 -5.21 -7.32 13.17
C ALA A 298 -6.23 -7.93 14.13
N SER A 299 -5.96 -7.83 15.43
CA SER A 299 -6.69 -8.53 16.50
C SER A 299 -8.21 -8.46 16.32
N GLY A 300 -8.88 -9.60 16.18
CA GLY A 300 -10.34 -9.68 16.15
C GLY A 300 -11.01 -9.44 17.52
N ASP A 301 -10.22 -9.34 18.59
CA ASP A 301 -10.70 -9.48 19.98
C ASP A 301 -10.55 -8.20 20.82
N GLY A 302 -10.54 -7.02 20.21
CA GLY A 302 -10.66 -5.74 20.93
C GLY A 302 -9.45 -5.33 21.79
N GLU A 303 -8.35 -6.08 21.77
CA GLU A 303 -7.04 -5.63 22.24
C GLU A 303 -6.33 -4.92 21.07
N SER A 304 -5.98 -3.64 21.28
CA SER A 304 -5.12 -2.89 20.36
C SER A 304 -3.79 -3.62 20.22
N LEU A 305 -3.27 -3.67 18.99
CA LEU A 305 -1.90 -4.15 18.75
C LEU A 305 -0.92 -3.28 19.56
N ASP A 306 0.19 -3.87 20.00
CA ASP A 306 1.31 -3.08 20.51
C ASP A 306 2.02 -2.34 19.36
N GLU A 307 2.78 -1.30 19.69
CA GLU A 307 3.45 -0.42 18.71
C GLU A 307 4.37 -1.21 17.75
N ASP A 308 5.07 -2.24 18.25
CA ASP A 308 5.93 -3.10 17.44
C ASP A 308 5.13 -3.95 16.44
N SER A 309 3.96 -4.44 16.86
CA SER A 309 3.04 -5.21 16.02
C SER A 309 2.37 -4.33 14.96
N GLU A 310 2.01 -3.09 15.30
CA GLU A 310 1.50 -2.10 14.35
C GLU A 310 2.55 -1.75 13.29
N PHE A 311 3.79 -1.51 13.70
CA PHE A 311 4.90 -1.25 12.78
C PHE A 311 5.17 -2.44 11.84
N THR A 312 5.15 -3.65 12.38
CA THR A 312 5.32 -4.88 11.58
C THR A 312 4.21 -5.03 10.55
N LEU A 313 2.95 -4.75 10.91
CA LEU A 313 1.82 -4.82 9.99
C LEU A 313 1.88 -3.73 8.91
N ALA A 314 2.27 -2.51 9.28
CA ALA A 314 2.47 -1.42 8.34
C ALA A 314 3.55 -1.74 7.30
N SER A 315 4.69 -2.27 7.75
CA SER A 315 5.76 -2.75 6.86
C SER A 315 5.27 -3.86 5.93
N ASP A 316 4.48 -4.81 6.43
CA ASP A 316 3.88 -5.87 5.61
C ASP A 316 2.97 -5.31 4.50
N PHE A 317 2.15 -4.31 4.81
CA PHE A 317 1.28 -3.64 3.84
C PHE A 317 2.08 -2.87 2.80
N GLU A 318 3.16 -2.19 3.22
CA GLU A 318 4.07 -1.49 2.32
C GLU A 318 4.72 -2.46 1.33
N ILE A 319 5.23 -3.60 1.81
CA ILE A 319 5.79 -4.67 0.96
C ILE A 319 4.74 -5.20 -0.02
N GLY A 320 3.51 -5.41 0.45
CA GLY A 320 2.38 -5.83 -0.39
C GLY A 320 2.10 -4.88 -1.54
N HIS A 321 2.01 -3.58 -1.24
CA HIS A 321 1.89 -2.51 -2.24
C HIS A 321 3.09 -2.47 -3.17
N PHE A 322 4.30 -2.59 -2.65
CA PHE A 322 5.53 -2.53 -3.43
C PHE A 322 5.61 -3.67 -4.47
N PHE A 323 5.22 -4.89 -4.09
CA PHE A 323 5.10 -5.99 -5.05
C PHE A 323 4.09 -5.69 -6.15
N ARG A 324 2.89 -5.22 -5.76
CA ARG A 324 1.77 -4.95 -6.67
C ARG A 324 2.09 -3.83 -7.67
N GLU A 325 2.57 -2.68 -7.17
CA GLU A 325 2.67 -1.43 -7.94
C GLU A 325 4.02 -1.27 -8.64
N ARG A 326 5.09 -1.87 -8.12
CA ARG A 326 6.46 -1.64 -8.62
C ARG A 326 7.14 -2.91 -9.11
N ILE A 327 7.31 -3.91 -8.26
CA ILE A 327 8.14 -5.08 -8.58
C ILE A 327 7.55 -5.91 -9.71
N VAL A 328 6.29 -6.34 -9.60
CA VAL A 328 5.69 -7.22 -10.60
C VAL A 328 5.60 -6.54 -11.98
N PRO A 329 5.16 -5.27 -12.11
CA PRO A 329 5.10 -4.60 -13.41
C PRO A 329 6.47 -4.35 -14.05
N ARG A 330 7.53 -4.18 -13.24
CA ARG A 330 8.88 -3.75 -13.70
C ARG A 330 9.98 -4.74 -13.34
N ALA A 331 9.66 -6.02 -13.17
CA ALA A 331 10.57 -7.02 -12.61
C ALA A 331 11.94 -7.06 -13.29
N VAL A 332 11.98 -6.96 -14.64
CA VAL A 332 13.24 -6.95 -15.40
C VAL A 332 14.14 -5.77 -15.04
N LEU A 333 13.57 -4.58 -14.77
CA LEU A 333 14.34 -3.39 -14.40
C LEU A 333 14.91 -3.51 -12.97
N TYR A 334 14.22 -4.21 -12.07
CA TYR A 334 14.77 -4.53 -10.76
C TYR A 334 15.84 -5.61 -10.83
N PHE A 335 15.70 -6.56 -11.75
CA PHE A 335 16.71 -7.58 -12.01
C PHE A 335 18.00 -6.97 -12.60
N THR A 336 17.88 -6.07 -13.58
CA THR A 336 19.03 -5.37 -14.19
C THR A 336 19.59 -4.24 -13.33
N GLY A 337 18.82 -3.78 -12.33
CA GLY A 337 19.18 -2.70 -11.42
C GLY A 337 18.76 -1.30 -11.88
N GLU A 338 18.19 -1.16 -13.08
CA GLU A 338 17.75 0.13 -13.65
C GLU A 338 16.57 0.77 -12.91
N ALA A 339 15.81 0.00 -12.12
CA ALA A 339 14.71 0.50 -11.28
C ALA A 339 15.08 0.60 -9.79
N ILE A 340 16.34 0.35 -9.42
CA ILE A 340 16.82 0.61 -8.06
C ILE A 340 16.98 2.12 -7.93
N GLU A 341 16.43 2.70 -6.87
CA GLU A 341 16.58 4.13 -6.61
C GLU A 341 18.06 4.39 -6.22
N ASP A 342 18.84 4.98 -7.13
CA ASP A 342 20.18 5.47 -6.79
C ASP A 342 20.02 6.54 -5.70
N ASP A 343 20.54 6.26 -4.50
CA ASP A 343 20.62 7.20 -3.36
C ASP A 343 21.24 8.57 -3.74
N ASP A 344 21.95 8.65 -4.88
CA ASP A 344 22.57 9.86 -5.40
C ASP A 344 21.64 10.78 -6.23
N ASN A 345 20.43 10.34 -6.62
CA ASN A 345 19.50 11.19 -7.37
C ASN A 345 18.80 12.26 -6.50
N PHE A 346 18.94 12.18 -5.17
CA PHE A 346 18.46 13.19 -4.24
C PHE A 346 19.40 14.40 -4.10
N LYS A 347 20.65 14.35 -4.61
CA LYS A 347 21.60 15.47 -4.48
C LYS A 347 21.40 16.62 -5.47
N TYR A 348 20.53 16.48 -6.47
CA TYR A 348 20.34 17.51 -7.52
C TYR A 348 18.87 17.90 -7.77
N ARG A 349 18.01 17.79 -6.76
CA ARG A 349 16.70 18.45 -6.75
C ARG A 349 16.50 19.24 -5.46
N ASN A 350 17.18 20.37 -5.37
CA ASN A 350 16.77 21.52 -4.54
C ASN A 350 17.17 22.82 -5.24
#